data_AF-A0A5J4VEA4-F1
#
_entry.id   AF-A0A5J4VEA4-F1
#
_cell.length_a   1.000
_cell.length_b   1.000
_cell.length_c   1.000
_cell.angle_alpha   90.00
_cell.angle_beta   90.00
_cell.angle_gamma   90.00
#
_symmetry.space_group_name_H-M   'P 1'
#
loop_
_entity.id
_entity.type
_entity.pdbx_description
1 polymer ?
#
loop_
_entity_poly.entity_id
_entity_poly.type
_entity_poly.pdbx_seq_one_letter_code
_entity_poly.pdbx_strand_id
1 'polypeptide(L)'
;MLLLSILLLYSLNLCDTPADCDKTQIIGKWTFQIESPSSQPDLNCISHDDIAPNSTIHVSLEEPNIAKSDKGDTGFWTMVNIEGISIYLGGYHYFALFQYIEAEDEAGKT
;
A
#
# COMPACT_ATOMS: atom_id res chain seq x y z
N MET A 1 -13.39 33.32 -13.11
CA MET A 1 -13.08 32.01 -13.72
C MET A 1 -11.72 31.49 -13.27
N LEU A 2 -10.63 32.25 -13.40
CA LEU A 2 -9.29 31.84 -12.93
C LEU A 2 -9.25 31.47 -11.43
N LEU A 3 -9.88 32.26 -10.57
CA LEU A 3 -9.91 32.02 -9.12
C LEU A 3 -10.63 30.72 -8.75
N LEU A 4 -11.75 30.42 -9.44
CA LEU A 4 -12.52 29.19 -9.23
C LEU A 4 -11.72 27.96 -9.71
N SER A 5 -11.00 28.09 -10.82
CA SER A 5 -10.10 27.06 -11.32
C SER A 5 -8.93 26.80 -10.36
N ILE A 6 -8.37 27.84 -9.74
CA ILE A 6 -7.28 27.70 -8.75
C ILE A 6 -7.78 27.00 -7.48
N LEU A 7 -8.97 27.37 -6.98
CA LEU A 7 -9.59 26.69 -5.83
C LEU A 7 -9.90 25.21 -6.09
N LEU A 8 -10.41 24.87 -7.28
CA LEU A 8 -10.68 23.49 -7.69
C LEU A 8 -9.40 22.65 -7.80
N LEU A 9 -8.29 23.25 -8.26
CA LEU A 9 -7.00 22.56 -8.35
C LEU A 9 -6.34 22.37 -6.96
N TYR A 10 -6.57 23.29 -6.03
CA TYR A 10 -6.01 23.18 -4.67
C TYR A 10 -6.64 22.02 -3.88
N SER A 11 -7.94 21.78 -4.06
CA SER A 11 -8.67 20.69 -3.40
C SER A 11 -8.29 19.27 -3.85
N LEU A 12 -7.48 19.11 -4.91
CA LEU A 12 -7.08 17.80 -5.44
C LEU A 12 -5.83 17.21 -4.75
N ASN A 13 -5.16 17.95 -3.87
CA ASN A 13 -3.88 17.54 -3.23
C ASN A 13 -4.06 16.91 -1.84
N LEU A 14 -5.22 16.33 -1.54
CA LEU A 14 -5.55 15.79 -0.22
C LEU A 14 -5.59 14.25 -0.17
N CYS A 15 -5.12 13.58 -1.21
CA CYS A 15 -5.22 12.12 -1.31
C CYS A 15 -3.91 11.39 -1.02
N ASP A 16 -2.82 12.13 -0.82
CA ASP A 16 -1.51 11.60 -0.50
C ASP A 16 -1.44 11.24 0.99
N THR A 17 -0.73 10.16 1.31
CA THR A 17 -0.42 9.77 2.69
C THR A 17 0.82 10.54 3.18
N PRO A 18 0.98 10.74 4.50
CA PRO A 18 2.22 11.27 5.07
C PRO A 18 3.46 10.37 4.93
N ALA A 19 3.34 9.16 4.35
CA ALA A 19 4.46 8.25 4.21
C ALA A 19 5.49 8.79 3.19
N ASP A 20 6.77 8.75 3.56
CA ASP A 20 7.90 9.12 2.70
C ASP A 20 8.95 8.00 2.72
N CYS A 21 8.63 6.89 2.07
CA CYS A 21 9.45 5.68 2.06
C CYS A 21 10.34 5.62 0.82
N ASP A 22 11.58 5.18 1.00
CA ASP A 22 12.56 4.98 -0.08
C ASP A 22 12.60 3.53 -0.58
N LYS A 23 12.97 3.34 -1.85
CA LYS A 23 13.13 2.02 -2.47
C LYS A 23 13.98 1.05 -1.65
N THR A 24 15.06 1.54 -1.05
CA THR A 24 16.00 0.73 -0.28
C THR A 24 15.38 0.14 0.98
N GLN A 25 14.32 0.76 1.51
CA GLN A 25 13.55 0.25 2.65
C GLN A 25 12.57 -0.85 2.24
N ILE A 26 12.23 -0.94 0.95
CA ILE A 26 11.23 -1.85 0.41
C ILE A 26 11.85 -3.15 -0.10
N ILE A 27 13.05 -3.09 -0.66
CA ILE A 27 13.78 -4.28 -1.13
C ILE A 27 14.05 -5.20 0.07
N GLY A 28 13.67 -6.47 -0.07
CA GLY A 28 13.84 -7.44 1.01
C GLY A 28 12.71 -8.47 1.09
N LYS A 29 12.60 -9.12 2.26
CA LYS A 29 11.61 -10.17 2.51
C LYS A 29 10.42 -9.61 3.26
N TRP A 30 9.24 -9.78 2.66
CA TRP A 30 7.96 -9.39 3.21
C TRP A 30 7.14 -10.62 3.60
N THR A 31 6.33 -10.47 4.63
CA THR A 31 5.34 -11.46 5.04
C THR A 31 3.99 -10.78 5.04
N PHE A 32 3.09 -11.21 4.16
CA PHE A 32 1.73 -10.67 4.08
C PHE A 32 0.76 -11.67 4.69
N GLN A 33 -0.04 -11.19 5.63
CA GLN A 33 -1.17 -11.91 6.21
C GLN A 33 -2.42 -11.55 5.43
N ILE A 34 -3.09 -12.55 4.87
CA ILE A 34 -4.20 -12.37 3.91
C ILE A 34 -5.45 -13.05 4.47
N GLU A 35 -6.58 -12.37 4.38
CA GLU A 35 -7.89 -12.94 4.69
C GLU A 35 -8.50 -13.68 3.49
N SER A 36 -9.61 -14.36 3.72
CA SER A 36 -10.36 -14.99 2.62
C SER A 36 -10.82 -13.94 1.61
N PRO A 37 -10.66 -14.19 0.30
CA PRO A 37 -11.18 -13.28 -0.71
C PRO A 37 -12.66 -13.02 -0.50
N SER A 38 -13.05 -11.74 -0.51
CA SER A 38 -14.46 -11.35 -0.48
C SER A 38 -15.05 -11.44 -1.88
N SER A 39 -16.30 -11.89 -1.97
CA SER A 39 -17.10 -11.77 -3.20
C SER A 39 -17.71 -10.38 -3.38
N GLN A 40 -17.60 -9.50 -2.37
CA GLN A 40 -18.11 -8.13 -2.43
C GLN A 40 -17.11 -7.23 -3.18
N PRO A 41 -17.55 -6.51 -4.22
CA PRO A 41 -16.67 -5.62 -5.00
C PRO A 41 -16.22 -4.38 -4.21
N ASP A 42 -16.93 -4.04 -3.14
CA ASP A 42 -16.77 -2.86 -2.29
C ASP A 42 -16.29 -3.23 -0.88
N LEU A 43 -15.45 -4.26 -0.77
CA LEU A 43 -14.83 -4.66 0.49
C LEU A 43 -14.11 -3.46 1.13
N ASN A 44 -14.56 -3.07 2.32
CA ASN A 44 -13.91 -2.03 3.11
C ASN A 44 -12.79 -2.63 3.97
N CYS A 45 -11.54 -2.47 3.54
CA CYS A 45 -10.37 -2.94 4.26
C CYS A 45 -10.01 -2.10 5.51
N ILE A 46 -10.67 -0.95 5.73
CA ILE A 46 -10.38 -0.01 6.82
C ILE A 46 -11.26 -0.31 8.05
N SER A 47 -12.51 -0.72 7.85
CA SER A 47 -13.48 -0.92 8.95
C SER A 47 -13.26 -2.19 9.77
N HIS A 48 -12.13 -2.87 9.60
CA HIS A 48 -11.83 -4.12 10.30
C HIS A 48 -10.86 -3.83 11.44
N ASP A 49 -11.39 -3.73 12.66
CA ASP A 49 -10.59 -3.55 13.89
C ASP A 49 -9.69 -4.77 14.16
N ASP A 50 -10.13 -5.96 13.75
CA ASP A 50 -9.38 -7.20 13.86
C ASP A 50 -9.33 -7.90 12.50
N ILE A 51 -8.13 -8.09 11.96
CA ILE A 51 -7.89 -8.96 10.80
C ILE A 51 -7.88 -10.41 11.31
N ALA A 52 -8.55 -11.32 10.61
CA ALA A 52 -8.52 -12.77 10.83
C ALA A 52 -7.85 -13.48 9.63
N PRO A 53 -6.51 -13.46 9.54
CA PRO A 53 -5.79 -14.03 8.40
C PRO A 53 -6.08 -15.52 8.25
N ASN A 54 -6.40 -15.95 7.02
CA ASN A 54 -6.56 -17.36 6.69
C ASN A 54 -5.29 -17.95 6.05
N SER A 55 -4.39 -17.09 5.59
CA SER A 55 -3.21 -17.47 4.85
C SER A 55 -2.10 -16.45 5.00
N THR A 56 -0.87 -16.92 4.82
CA THR A 56 0.34 -16.10 4.83
C THR A 56 1.09 -16.35 3.54
N ILE A 57 1.60 -15.28 2.93
CA ILE A 57 2.54 -15.36 1.81
C ILE A 57 3.85 -14.68 2.18
N HIS A 58 4.95 -15.31 1.80
CA HIS A 58 6.28 -14.76 1.93
C HIS A 58 6.77 -14.35 0.55
N VAL A 59 7.24 -13.12 0.43
CA VAL A 59 7.65 -12.53 -0.85
C VAL A 59 9.03 -11.88 -0.70
N SER A 60 9.96 -12.24 -1.58
CA SER A 60 11.24 -11.54 -1.74
C SER A 60 11.12 -10.52 -2.87
N LEU A 61 11.39 -9.25 -2.57
CA LEU A 61 11.40 -8.15 -3.53
C LEU A 61 12.84 -7.76 -3.85
N GLU A 62 13.19 -7.87 -5.12
CA GLU A 62 14.55 -7.69 -5.62
C GLU A 62 14.56 -6.63 -6.73
N GLU A 63 15.72 -5.99 -6.91
CA GLU A 63 15.93 -5.07 -8.01
C GLU A 63 15.97 -5.79 -9.38
N PRO A 64 15.57 -5.10 -10.47
CA PRO A 64 14.96 -3.77 -10.45
C PRO A 64 13.48 -3.80 -10.06
N ASN A 65 12.79 -4.92 -10.27
CA ASN A 65 11.33 -5.04 -10.11
C ASN A 65 10.88 -6.51 -9.99
N ILE A 66 11.68 -7.40 -9.39
CA ILE A 66 11.41 -8.85 -9.35
C ILE A 66 10.77 -9.23 -8.01
N ALA A 67 9.63 -9.93 -8.05
CA ALA A 67 8.99 -10.50 -6.86
C ALA A 67 9.07 -12.03 -6.91
N LYS A 68 9.45 -12.70 -5.81
CA LYS A 68 9.52 -14.16 -5.73
C LYS A 68 8.76 -14.68 -4.51
N SER A 69 7.95 -15.72 -4.67
CA SER A 69 7.31 -16.43 -3.56
C SER A 69 8.15 -17.62 -3.09
N ASP A 70 7.97 -18.05 -1.85
CA ASP A 70 8.56 -19.29 -1.34
C ASP A 70 8.05 -20.56 -2.07
N LYS A 71 6.94 -20.45 -2.80
CA LYS A 71 6.36 -21.53 -3.60
C LYS A 71 6.98 -21.63 -5.01
N GLY A 72 7.89 -20.71 -5.35
CA GLY A 72 8.58 -20.68 -6.64
C GLY A 72 7.92 -19.78 -7.69
N ASP A 73 6.84 -19.06 -7.34
CA ASP A 73 6.26 -18.08 -8.26
C ASP A 73 7.24 -16.91 -8.45
N THR A 74 7.33 -16.40 -9.67
CA THR A 74 8.06 -15.19 -9.99
C THR A 74 7.12 -14.20 -10.67
N GLY A 75 7.24 -12.94 -10.29
CA GLY A 75 6.43 -11.85 -10.80
C GLY A 75 7.15 -10.52 -10.69
N PHE A 76 6.38 -9.44 -10.65
CA PHE A 76 6.92 -8.08 -10.69
C PHE A 76 6.39 -7.24 -9.55
N TRP A 77 7.19 -6.29 -9.08
CA TRP A 77 6.75 -5.27 -8.15
C TRP A 77 7.14 -3.87 -8.63
N THR A 78 6.38 -2.88 -8.18
CA THR A 78 6.74 -1.48 -8.32
C THR A 78 6.38 -0.74 -7.04
N MET A 79 7.16 0.29 -6.74
CA MET A 79 6.77 1.29 -5.78
C MET A 79 5.64 2.15 -6.37
N VAL A 80 4.73 2.59 -5.52
CA VAL A 80 3.72 3.60 -5.82
C VAL A 80 4.18 4.88 -5.15
N ASN A 81 4.87 5.72 -5.93
CA ASN A 81 5.59 6.90 -5.44
C ASN A 81 6.44 6.58 -4.19
N ILE A 82 6.24 7.30 -3.09
CA ILE A 82 6.87 7.12 -1.78
C ILE A 82 5.91 6.51 -0.75
N GLU A 83 4.73 6.10 -1.20
CA GLU A 83 3.55 5.92 -0.34
C GLU A 83 3.08 4.48 -0.26
N GLY A 84 3.46 3.63 -1.23
CA GLY A 84 2.99 2.26 -1.24
C GLY A 84 3.73 1.35 -2.19
N ILE A 85 3.18 0.15 -2.31
CA ILE A 85 3.75 -0.93 -3.10
C ILE A 85 2.67 -1.69 -3.85
N SER A 86 3.00 -2.10 -5.08
CA SER A 86 2.15 -2.92 -5.96
C SER A 86 2.93 -4.13 -6.43
N ILE A 87 2.39 -5.33 -6.20
CA ILE A 87 3.04 -6.62 -6.50
C ILE A 87 2.11 -7.49 -7.34
N TYR A 88 2.57 -7.95 -8.50
CA TYR A 88 1.92 -8.96 -9.32
C TYR A 88 2.65 -10.29 -9.15
N LEU A 89 2.00 -11.28 -8.54
CA LEU A 89 2.63 -12.56 -8.20
C LEU A 89 1.58 -13.68 -8.11
N GLY A 90 1.87 -14.86 -8.66
CA GLY A 90 0.99 -16.04 -8.55
C GLY A 90 -0.42 -15.84 -9.12
N GLY A 91 -0.60 -14.93 -10.08
CA GLY A 91 -1.90 -14.59 -10.66
C GLY A 91 -2.73 -13.56 -9.86
N TYR A 92 -2.18 -13.03 -8.76
CA TYR A 92 -2.81 -12.01 -7.93
C TYR A 92 -2.10 -10.65 -8.05
N HIS A 93 -2.83 -9.59 -7.74
CA HIS A 93 -2.33 -8.23 -7.57
C HIS A 93 -2.49 -7.82 -6.10
N TYR A 94 -1.38 -7.57 -5.43
CA TYR A 94 -1.34 -7.09 -4.05
C TYR A 94 -0.98 -5.61 -4.06
N PHE A 95 -1.73 -4.82 -3.30
CA PHE A 95 -1.51 -3.39 -3.14
C PHE A 95 -1.63 -3.02 -1.66
N ALA A 96 -0.71 -2.19 -1.18
CA ALA A 96 -0.78 -1.60 0.16
C ALA A 96 -0.10 -0.23 0.17
N LEU A 97 -0.64 0.67 0.98
CA LEU A 97 0.05 1.90 1.40
C LEU A 97 0.95 1.58 2.60
N PHE A 98 2.06 2.30 2.72
CA PHE A 98 2.97 2.17 3.86
C PHE A 98 2.34 2.77 5.12
N GLN A 99 2.61 2.13 6.25
CA GLN A 99 2.14 2.60 7.54
C GLN A 99 2.79 3.93 7.90
N TYR A 100 1.99 4.88 8.37
CA TYR A 100 2.44 6.11 8.98
C TYR A 100 1.69 6.33 10.31
N ILE A 101 2.25 7.16 11.17
CA ILE A 101 1.60 7.63 12.39
C ILE A 101 1.48 9.14 12.26
N GLU A 102 0.27 9.67 12.36
CA GLU A 102 0.07 11.11 12.51
C GLU A 102 0.57 11.48 13.91
N ALA A 103 1.70 12.17 13.99
CA ALA A 103 2.10 12.76 15.26
C ALA A 103 1.07 13.84 15.61
N GLU A 104 0.45 13.72 16.79
CA GLU A 104 -0.32 14.82 17.36
C GLU A 104 0.58 16.06 17.41
N ASP A 105 0.12 17.18 16.86
CA ASP A 105 0.80 18.45 17.07
C ASP A 105 0.76 18.81 18.57
N GLU A 106 1.66 19.68 19.05
CA GLU A 106 1.66 20.14 20.45
C GLU A 106 0.36 20.88 20.86
N ALA A 107 -0.61 21.02 19.94
CA ALA A 107 -1.92 21.62 20.15
C ALA A 107 -3.08 20.60 20.18
N GLY A 108 -2.82 19.30 20.03
CA GLY A 108 -3.82 18.23 20.13
C GLY A 108 -4.91 18.32 19.08
N LYS A 109 -4.58 18.63 17.83
CA LYS A 109 -5.56 18.66 16.74
C LYS A 109 -5.10 17.87 15.51
N THR A 110 -5.87 16.82 15.21
CA THR A 110 -5.95 16.19 13.89
C THR A 110 -6.87 16.99 12.96
#